data_AF-A0A2U8W5T7-F1
#
_entry.id   AF-A0A2U8W5T7-F1
#
_cell.length_a   1.000
_cell.length_b   1.000
_cell.length_c   1.000
_cell.angle_alpha   90.00
_cell.angle_beta   90.00
_cell.angle_gamma   90.00
#
_symmetry.space_group_name_H-M   'P 1'
#
loop_
_entity.id
_entity.type
_entity.pdbx_description
1 polymer ?
#
loop_
_entity_poly.entity_id
_entity_poly.type
_entity_poly.pdbx_seq_one_letter_code
_entity_poly.pdbx_strand_id
1 'polypeptide(L)'
;MKFGPVPLHEAAGLIAAHSVRADEAVLRKGHAISPEIVDRLEAAGLSEVVAARLEPGDLGEDEAASRLAHDLAGAGVDAGQPFTGRCNLYAAQAGVLRVARDGIDAANAVDEAITVATLPPFRPVAAGEMVATVKIIPYAVPGALLDRARAAAASARIDVAPYRLARIGVVSTLLPGLKPSTVDKTLRILAQRLAPTGAGIVAERRVPHAAAAVAASLAELIDREGADLAVIFGASAIADRRDVIPAGIEAAGGRVDHLGMPVDPGNLLLVGARGDVPVIGAPGCARSPKENGFDWVLHRLLAGLAVTRADIVAFGVGGLLTEIVLRPQPRGGGASAEEEDG
;
A
#
# COMPACT_ATOMS: atom_id res chain seq x y z
N MET A 1 -8.98 6.50 33.56
CA MET A 1 -8.16 5.57 34.36
C MET A 1 -7.13 6.32 35.18
N LYS A 2 -6.80 5.81 36.37
CA LYS A 2 -5.70 6.31 37.20
C LYS A 2 -4.49 5.38 37.08
N PHE A 3 -3.30 5.94 36.95
CA PHE A 3 -2.05 5.21 36.85
C PHE A 3 -1.07 5.71 37.92
N GLY A 4 -0.43 4.80 38.63
CA GLY A 4 0.57 5.17 39.62
C GLY A 4 0.84 4.09 40.64
N PRO A 5 1.67 4.38 41.66
CA PRO A 5 1.84 3.51 42.81
C PRO A 5 0.52 3.37 43.58
N VAL A 6 0.21 2.14 43.98
CA VAL A 6 -0.97 1.78 44.77
C VAL A 6 -0.52 0.86 45.92
N PRO A 7 -0.97 1.10 47.16
CA PRO A 7 -0.75 0.18 48.27
C PRO A 7 -1.25 -1.23 47.95
N LEU A 8 -0.51 -2.26 48.35
CA LEU A 8 -0.85 -3.66 48.01
C LEU A 8 -2.26 -4.08 48.45
N HIS A 9 -2.70 -3.67 49.64
CA HIS A 9 -4.06 -3.92 50.13
C HIS A 9 -5.19 -3.30 49.28
N GLU A 10 -4.89 -2.32 48.41
CA GLU A 10 -5.81 -1.73 47.44
C GLU A 10 -5.58 -2.24 46.00
N ALA A 11 -4.59 -3.11 45.78
CA ALA A 11 -4.14 -3.49 44.45
C ALA A 11 -4.94 -4.63 43.82
N ALA A 12 -5.65 -5.44 44.63
CA ALA A 12 -6.46 -6.54 44.12
C ALA A 12 -7.52 -6.06 43.11
N GLY A 13 -7.58 -6.71 41.96
CA GLY A 13 -8.46 -6.36 40.84
C GLY A 13 -7.94 -5.26 39.91
N LEU A 14 -6.84 -4.58 40.26
CA LEU A 14 -6.19 -3.59 39.38
C LEU A 14 -5.30 -4.28 38.33
N ILE A 15 -4.84 -3.52 37.34
CA ILE A 15 -3.97 -4.04 36.27
C ILE A 15 -2.52 -3.66 36.60
N ALA A 16 -1.62 -4.65 36.62
CA ALA A 16 -0.20 -4.40 36.88
C ALA A 16 0.46 -3.60 35.76
N ALA A 17 1.08 -2.46 36.07
CA ALA A 17 1.75 -1.63 35.08
C ALA A 17 3.12 -2.19 34.66
N HIS A 18 3.80 -2.86 35.59
CA HIS A 18 5.13 -3.45 35.39
C HIS A 18 5.11 -4.91 35.82
N SER A 19 6.03 -5.70 35.25
CA SER A 19 6.30 -7.03 35.78
C SER A 19 7.06 -6.90 37.10
N VAL A 20 6.59 -7.58 38.13
CA VAL A 20 7.21 -7.60 39.47
C VAL A 20 7.59 -9.04 39.77
N ARG A 21 8.83 -9.24 40.22
CA ARG A 21 9.32 -10.53 40.71
C ARG A 21 9.93 -10.34 42.08
N ALA A 22 9.37 -11.02 43.07
CA ALA A 22 9.83 -10.96 44.45
C ALA A 22 9.69 -12.36 45.05
N ASP A 23 10.82 -12.97 45.45
CA ASP A 23 10.89 -14.38 45.83
C ASP A 23 10.19 -15.28 44.81
N GLU A 24 9.19 -16.04 45.26
CA GLU A 24 8.37 -16.92 44.43
C GLU A 24 7.25 -16.16 43.68
N ALA A 25 6.93 -14.92 44.06
CA ALA A 25 5.87 -14.12 43.46
C ALA A 25 6.28 -13.59 42.08
N VAL A 26 5.45 -13.84 41.07
CA VAL A 26 5.63 -13.33 39.71
C VAL A 26 4.33 -12.68 39.25
N LEU A 27 4.32 -11.36 39.19
CA LEU A 27 3.26 -10.56 38.60
C LEU A 27 3.69 -10.10 37.21
N ARG A 28 2.88 -10.38 36.19
CA ARG A 28 3.19 -9.98 34.80
C ARG A 28 2.53 -8.64 34.48
N LYS A 29 3.24 -7.79 33.74
CA LYS A 29 2.69 -6.56 33.17
C LYS A 29 1.37 -6.84 32.41
N GLY A 30 0.39 -5.95 32.59
CA GLY A 30 -0.92 -5.99 31.94
C GLY A 30 -1.88 -7.04 32.47
N HIS A 31 -1.51 -7.82 33.50
CA HIS A 31 -2.41 -8.80 34.11
C HIS A 31 -3.15 -8.21 35.30
N ALA A 32 -4.34 -8.72 35.55
CA ALA A 32 -5.08 -8.43 36.77
C ALA A 32 -4.32 -8.95 38.00
N ILE A 33 -4.24 -8.12 39.03
CA ILE A 33 -3.61 -8.44 40.30
C ILE A 33 -4.62 -9.22 41.13
N SER A 34 -4.36 -10.52 41.37
CA SER A 34 -5.24 -11.34 42.22
C SER A 34 -4.97 -11.14 43.71
N PRO A 35 -5.92 -11.46 44.62
CA PRO A 35 -5.65 -11.40 46.06
C PRO A 35 -4.44 -12.26 46.48
N GLU A 36 -4.27 -13.43 45.87
CA GLU A 36 -3.18 -14.35 46.22
C GLU A 36 -1.80 -13.79 45.82
N ILE A 37 -1.71 -13.04 44.71
CA ILE A 37 -0.44 -12.40 44.36
C ILE A 37 -0.16 -11.21 45.28
N VAL A 38 -1.18 -10.51 45.77
CA VAL A 38 -1.03 -9.45 46.78
C VAL A 38 -0.40 -10.03 48.05
N ASP A 39 -0.97 -11.08 48.62
CA ASP A 39 -0.46 -11.72 49.85
C ASP A 39 1.01 -12.16 49.70
N ARG A 40 1.37 -12.69 48.53
CA ARG A 40 2.75 -13.13 48.26
C ARG A 40 3.72 -11.97 48.09
N LEU A 41 3.29 -10.87 47.48
CA LEU A 41 4.11 -9.66 47.36
C LEU A 41 4.29 -8.99 48.73
N GLU A 42 3.26 -8.98 49.58
CA GLU A 42 3.35 -8.51 50.97
C GLU A 42 4.30 -9.38 51.80
N ALA A 43 4.19 -10.71 51.68
CA ALA A 43 5.09 -11.65 52.34
C ALA A 43 6.56 -11.49 51.88
N ALA A 44 6.79 -11.07 50.63
CA ALA A 44 8.10 -10.74 50.09
C ALA A 44 8.58 -9.32 50.47
N GLY A 45 7.84 -8.60 51.31
CA GLY A 45 8.22 -7.32 51.88
C GLY A 45 7.92 -6.09 51.02
N LEU A 46 7.14 -6.23 49.95
CA LEU A 46 6.66 -5.07 49.18
C LEU A 46 5.47 -4.43 49.90
N SER A 47 5.28 -3.13 49.69
CA SER A 47 4.18 -2.36 50.29
C SER A 47 3.26 -1.71 49.23
N GLU A 48 3.78 -1.51 48.01
CA GLU A 48 3.06 -0.93 46.89
C GLU A 48 3.49 -1.55 45.56
N VAL A 49 2.64 -1.36 44.55
CA VAL A 49 2.91 -1.72 43.16
C VAL A 49 2.40 -0.61 42.24
N VAL A 50 3.05 -0.43 41.08
CA VAL A 50 2.52 0.45 40.05
C VAL A 50 1.40 -0.27 39.31
N ALA A 51 0.19 0.29 39.36
CA ALA A 51 -0.99 -0.31 38.77
C ALA A 51 -1.86 0.73 38.04
N ALA A 52 -2.73 0.22 37.18
CA ALA A 52 -3.79 0.97 36.53
C ALA A 52 -5.15 0.61 37.15
N ARG A 53 -5.88 1.63 37.57
CA ARG A 53 -7.26 1.55 38.08
C ARG A 53 -8.20 2.15 37.05
N LEU A 54 -9.08 1.31 36.50
CA LEU A 54 -10.16 1.77 35.64
C LEU A 54 -11.16 2.59 36.44
N GLU A 55 -11.69 3.63 35.83
CA GLU A 55 -12.73 4.49 36.39
C GLU A 55 -14.10 4.17 35.76
N PRO A 56 -15.21 4.51 36.42
CA PRO A 56 -16.52 4.38 35.81
C PRO A 56 -16.59 5.08 34.44
N GLY A 57 -16.93 4.32 33.39
CA GLY A 57 -17.00 4.82 32.01
C GLY A 57 -15.73 4.61 31.17
N ASP A 58 -14.64 4.09 31.76
CA ASP A 58 -13.50 3.61 30.99
C ASP A 58 -13.84 2.30 30.26
N LEU A 59 -13.26 2.13 29.07
CA LEU A 59 -13.26 0.88 28.30
C LEU A 59 -11.85 0.28 28.30
N GLY A 60 -11.77 -1.04 28.50
CA GLY A 60 -10.50 -1.76 28.43
C GLY A 60 -9.86 -1.67 27.05
N GLU A 61 -8.53 -1.73 27.01
CA GLU A 61 -7.73 -1.49 25.80
C GLU A 61 -8.11 -2.38 24.61
N ASP A 62 -8.39 -3.67 24.84
CA ASP A 62 -8.74 -4.62 23.78
C ASP A 62 -10.13 -4.38 23.22
N GLU A 63 -11.08 -4.04 24.09
CA GLU A 63 -12.44 -3.67 23.69
C GLU A 63 -12.44 -2.38 22.88
N ALA A 64 -11.71 -1.37 23.33
CA ALA A 64 -11.59 -0.10 22.63
C ALA A 64 -10.88 -0.25 21.26
N ALA A 65 -9.78 -1.01 21.21
CA ALA A 65 -9.07 -1.30 19.96
C ALA A 65 -9.96 -2.02 18.94
N SER A 66 -10.69 -3.05 19.39
CA SER A 66 -11.58 -3.84 18.54
C SER A 66 -12.71 -3.00 17.95
N ARG A 67 -13.36 -2.16 18.76
CA ARG A 67 -14.46 -1.29 18.30
C ARG A 67 -14.01 -0.33 17.20
N LEU A 68 -12.89 0.37 17.41
CA LEU A 68 -12.38 1.30 16.40
C LEU A 68 -11.89 0.57 15.14
N ALA A 69 -11.22 -0.58 15.29
CA ALA A 69 -10.78 -1.37 14.14
C ALA A 69 -11.96 -1.85 13.29
N HIS A 70 -13.04 -2.32 13.91
CA HIS A 70 -14.25 -2.72 13.18
C HIS A 70 -14.93 -1.56 12.45
N ASP A 71 -14.93 -0.36 13.02
CA ASP A 71 -15.42 0.82 12.30
C ASP A 71 -14.52 1.18 11.12
N LEU A 72 -13.21 1.02 11.24
CA LEU A 72 -12.28 1.33 10.15
C LEU A 72 -12.28 0.26 9.04
N ALA A 73 -12.59 -0.99 9.35
CA ALA A 73 -12.64 -2.09 8.40
C ALA A 73 -13.73 -1.88 7.34
N GLY A 74 -13.30 -1.63 6.11
CA GLY A 74 -14.16 -1.47 4.94
C GLY A 74 -14.25 -2.74 4.09
N ALA A 75 -14.55 -2.55 2.81
CA ALA A 75 -14.69 -3.65 1.86
C ALA A 75 -13.34 -4.36 1.64
N GLY A 76 -13.33 -5.69 1.73
CA GLY A 76 -12.14 -6.50 1.50
C GLY A 76 -11.10 -6.45 2.63
N VAL A 77 -11.49 -5.99 3.82
CA VAL A 77 -10.62 -5.89 5.01
C VAL A 77 -11.26 -6.61 6.19
N ASP A 78 -10.50 -7.50 6.82
CA ASP A 78 -10.91 -8.23 8.02
C ASP A 78 -10.22 -7.66 9.26
N ALA A 79 -10.98 -7.48 10.35
CA ALA A 79 -10.42 -7.14 11.65
C ALA A 79 -10.03 -8.41 12.42
N GLY A 80 -8.79 -8.43 12.90
CA GLY A 80 -8.27 -9.51 13.74
C GLY A 80 -8.77 -9.44 15.19
N GLN A 81 -8.48 -10.48 15.96
CA GLN A 81 -8.77 -10.47 17.39
C GLN A 81 -7.90 -9.43 18.12
N PRO A 82 -8.46 -8.67 19.06
CA PRO A 82 -7.68 -7.73 19.84
C PRO A 82 -6.76 -8.47 20.82
N PHE A 83 -5.57 -7.91 21.05
CA PHE A 83 -4.63 -8.41 22.03
C PHE A 83 -3.71 -7.29 22.53
N THR A 84 -3.64 -7.08 23.84
CA THR A 84 -2.77 -6.08 24.48
C THR A 84 -2.97 -4.67 23.93
N GLY A 85 -4.23 -4.25 23.80
CA GLY A 85 -4.65 -2.94 23.30
C GLY A 85 -4.45 -2.76 21.81
N ARG A 86 -4.19 -3.83 21.06
CA ARG A 86 -3.96 -3.78 19.62
C ARG A 86 -5.03 -4.57 18.88
N CYS A 87 -5.55 -4.03 17.78
CA CYS A 87 -6.36 -4.77 16.82
C CYS A 87 -5.84 -4.49 15.42
N ASN A 88 -5.44 -5.55 14.70
CA ASN A 88 -4.86 -5.45 13.36
C ASN A 88 -5.95 -5.65 12.29
N LEU A 89 -5.77 -4.99 11.15
CA LEU A 89 -6.61 -5.12 9.97
C LEU A 89 -5.82 -5.83 8.86
N TYR A 90 -6.46 -6.77 8.19
CA TYR A 90 -5.85 -7.63 7.19
C TYR A 90 -6.60 -7.55 5.87
N ALA A 91 -5.88 -7.60 4.75
CA ALA A 91 -6.50 -7.72 3.44
C ALA A 91 -7.15 -9.12 3.30
N ALA A 92 -8.45 -9.17 3.06
CA ALA A 92 -9.17 -10.44 2.85
C ALA A 92 -8.73 -11.14 1.54
N GLN A 93 -8.28 -10.34 0.56
CA GLN A 93 -7.84 -10.81 -0.75
C GLN A 93 -6.77 -9.89 -1.34
N ALA A 94 -6.09 -10.36 -2.39
CA ALA A 94 -5.11 -9.55 -3.11
C ALA A 94 -5.80 -8.37 -3.84
N GLY A 95 -5.16 -7.21 -3.82
CA GLY A 95 -5.73 -6.00 -4.41
C GLY A 95 -4.90 -4.75 -4.16
N VAL A 96 -5.55 -3.60 -4.21
CA VAL A 96 -4.96 -2.28 -3.98
C VAL A 96 -5.61 -1.63 -2.77
N LEU A 97 -4.81 -1.27 -1.77
CA LEU A 97 -5.27 -0.62 -0.56
C LEU A 97 -5.80 0.79 -0.83
N ARG A 98 -6.96 1.14 -0.26
CA ARG A 98 -7.55 2.47 -0.30
C ARG A 98 -7.70 2.99 1.14
N VAL A 99 -7.11 4.14 1.40
CA VAL A 99 -7.12 4.81 2.70
C VAL A 99 -7.53 6.25 2.51
N ALA A 100 -8.52 6.70 3.28
CA ALA A 100 -8.88 8.11 3.37
C ALA A 100 -7.99 8.79 4.42
N ARG A 101 -6.87 9.37 3.97
CA ARG A 101 -5.84 10.01 4.83
C ARG A 101 -6.46 10.95 5.86
N ASP A 102 -7.30 11.88 5.43
CA ASP A 102 -7.87 12.92 6.30
C ASP A 102 -8.64 12.33 7.48
N GLY A 103 -9.34 11.21 7.27
CA GLY A 103 -10.07 10.52 8.32
C GLY A 103 -9.16 9.79 9.31
N ILE A 104 -8.05 9.21 8.84
CA ILE A 104 -7.04 8.59 9.72
C ILE A 104 -6.32 9.65 10.54
N ASP A 105 -5.92 10.75 9.90
CA ASP A 105 -5.27 11.88 10.57
C ASP A 105 -6.21 12.52 11.59
N ALA A 106 -7.50 12.68 11.26
CA ALA A 106 -8.51 13.18 12.20
C ALA A 106 -8.70 12.26 13.41
N ALA A 107 -8.72 10.93 13.22
CA ALA A 107 -8.82 9.97 14.32
C ALA A 107 -7.61 10.05 15.26
N ASN A 108 -6.39 10.12 14.68
CA ASN A 108 -5.14 10.24 15.42
C ASN A 108 -4.98 11.60 16.13
N ALA A 109 -5.62 12.65 15.63
CA ALA A 109 -5.58 13.98 16.25
C ALA A 109 -6.48 14.11 17.49
N VAL A 110 -7.35 13.14 17.77
CA VAL A 110 -8.28 13.23 18.91
C VAL A 110 -7.55 13.17 20.24
N ASP A 111 -6.63 12.22 20.41
CA ASP A 111 -5.85 12.02 21.65
C ASP A 111 -4.70 11.03 21.42
N GLU A 112 -3.57 11.22 22.09
CA GLU A 112 -2.40 10.35 21.99
C GLU A 112 -2.66 8.91 22.46
N ALA A 113 -3.67 8.69 23.31
CA ALA A 113 -4.02 7.36 23.81
C ALA A 113 -4.56 6.41 22.73
N ILE A 114 -5.05 6.94 21.60
CA ILE A 114 -5.67 6.17 20.51
C ILE A 114 -4.91 6.43 19.22
N THR A 115 -4.35 5.38 18.63
CA THR A 115 -3.56 5.49 17.40
C THR A 115 -4.01 4.51 16.33
N VAL A 116 -3.93 4.96 15.08
CA VAL A 116 -4.25 4.21 13.87
C VAL A 116 -3.10 4.39 12.89
N ALA A 117 -2.50 3.28 12.45
CA ALA A 117 -1.46 3.28 11.44
C ALA A 117 -1.86 2.39 10.27
N THR A 118 -1.54 2.82 9.04
CA THR A 118 -1.85 2.08 7.81
C THR A 118 -0.60 1.94 6.93
N LEU A 119 -0.60 0.97 6.03
CA LEU A 119 0.27 1.01 4.86
C LEU A 119 -0.07 2.24 3.98
N PRO A 120 0.84 2.68 3.09
CA PRO A 120 0.56 3.79 2.17
C PRO A 120 -0.68 3.53 1.29
N PRO A 121 -1.44 4.58 0.95
CA PRO A 121 -2.58 4.44 0.04
C PRO A 121 -2.12 3.95 -1.34
N PHE A 122 -2.98 3.19 -2.00
CA PHE A 122 -2.76 2.57 -3.31
C PHE A 122 -1.62 1.55 -3.38
N ARG A 123 -1.09 1.11 -2.23
CA ARG A 123 -0.13 0.01 -2.19
C ARG A 123 -0.81 -1.31 -2.62
N PRO A 124 -0.19 -2.08 -3.52
CA PRO A 124 -0.57 -3.48 -3.78
C PRO A 124 -0.43 -4.32 -2.51
N VAL A 125 -1.44 -5.11 -2.17
CA VAL A 125 -1.44 -6.00 -1.00
C VAL A 125 -1.81 -7.41 -1.38
N ALA A 126 -1.24 -8.39 -0.66
CA ALA A 126 -1.60 -9.80 -0.77
C ALA A 126 -2.74 -10.18 0.19
N ALA A 127 -3.44 -11.28 -0.09
CA ALA A 127 -4.40 -11.85 0.85
C ALA A 127 -3.70 -12.22 2.18
N GLY A 128 -4.30 -11.85 3.30
CA GLY A 128 -3.76 -12.03 4.64
C GLY A 128 -2.68 -11.02 5.05
N GLU A 129 -2.29 -10.07 4.18
CA GLU A 129 -1.32 -9.03 4.55
C GLU A 129 -1.95 -8.05 5.55
N MET A 130 -1.19 -7.68 6.59
CA MET A 130 -1.62 -6.67 7.56
C MET A 130 -1.55 -5.28 6.91
N VAL A 131 -2.69 -4.62 6.76
CA VAL A 131 -2.81 -3.33 6.06
C VAL A 131 -2.92 -2.14 7.00
N ALA A 132 -3.37 -2.37 8.23
CA ALA A 132 -3.48 -1.34 9.26
C ALA A 132 -3.50 -1.94 10.67
N THR A 133 -3.32 -1.10 11.68
CA THR A 133 -3.39 -1.47 13.09
C THR A 133 -3.95 -0.32 13.91
N VAL A 134 -4.85 -0.65 14.83
CA VAL A 134 -5.32 0.23 15.90
C VAL A 134 -4.55 -0.13 17.16
N LYS A 135 -4.04 0.87 17.87
CA LYS A 135 -3.38 0.70 19.15
C LYS A 135 -3.94 1.70 20.17
N ILE A 136 -4.53 1.13 21.23
CA ILE A 136 -4.79 1.81 22.49
C ILE A 136 -3.52 1.69 23.33
N ILE A 137 -2.96 2.83 23.70
CA ILE A 137 -1.67 2.90 24.42
C ILE A 137 -1.84 2.56 25.92
N PRO A 138 -2.77 3.18 26.66
CA PRO A 138 -3.02 2.82 28.05
C PRO A 138 -3.88 1.55 28.15
N TYR A 139 -3.98 0.98 29.36
CA TYR A 139 -4.79 -0.21 29.62
C TYR A 139 -6.30 0.01 29.47
N ALA A 140 -6.73 1.26 29.49
CA ALA A 140 -8.11 1.66 29.24
C ALA A 140 -8.17 3.12 28.80
N VAL A 141 -9.24 3.47 28.07
CA VAL A 141 -9.54 4.85 27.66
C VAL A 141 -10.97 5.22 28.06
N PRO A 142 -11.27 6.51 28.33
CA PRO A 142 -12.65 6.94 28.55
C PRO A 142 -13.53 6.59 27.34
N GLY A 143 -14.72 6.02 27.56
CA GLY A 143 -15.63 5.66 26.47
C GLY A 143 -15.97 6.84 25.56
N ALA A 144 -16.19 8.02 26.14
CA ALA A 144 -16.43 9.25 25.39
C ALA A 144 -15.23 9.68 24.52
N LEU A 145 -14.01 9.34 24.91
CA LEU A 145 -12.82 9.60 24.10
C LEU A 145 -12.80 8.69 22.87
N LEU A 146 -13.08 7.39 23.06
CA LEU A 146 -13.21 6.45 21.95
C LEU A 146 -14.32 6.86 20.98
N ASP A 147 -15.48 7.27 21.48
CA ASP A 147 -16.60 7.69 20.63
C ASP A 147 -16.25 8.92 19.77
N ARG A 148 -15.46 9.87 20.29
CA ARG A 148 -14.93 10.99 19.49
C ARG A 148 -13.99 10.51 18.39
N ALA A 149 -13.07 9.58 18.69
CA ALA A 149 -12.15 9.01 17.70
C ALA A 149 -12.91 8.27 16.60
N ARG A 150 -13.93 7.48 16.96
CA ARG A 150 -14.81 6.77 16.00
C ARG A 150 -15.61 7.73 15.13
N ALA A 151 -16.13 8.82 15.70
CA ALA A 151 -16.83 9.86 14.96
C ALA A 151 -15.90 10.61 13.99
N ALA A 152 -14.67 10.94 14.41
CA ALA A 152 -13.65 11.54 13.54
C ALA A 152 -13.24 10.59 12.39
N ALA A 153 -13.24 9.29 12.65
CA ALA A 153 -12.95 8.23 11.70
C ALA A 153 -14.13 7.81 10.80
N ALA A 154 -15.30 8.46 10.89
CA ALA A 154 -16.52 7.98 10.24
C ALA A 154 -16.39 7.83 8.71
N SER A 155 -15.61 8.70 8.06
CA SER A 155 -15.28 8.63 6.63
C SER A 155 -13.95 7.94 6.33
N ALA A 156 -13.25 7.43 7.35
CA ALA A 156 -11.89 6.89 7.28
C ALA A 156 -11.84 5.39 6.93
N ARG A 157 -12.80 4.88 6.16
CA ARG A 157 -12.86 3.45 5.82
C ARG A 157 -11.59 3.02 5.10
N ILE A 158 -11.05 1.89 5.52
CA ILE A 158 -9.90 1.23 4.92
C ILE A 158 -10.45 0.09 4.08
N ASP A 159 -10.32 0.22 2.76
CA ASP A 159 -10.80 -0.78 1.80
C ASP A 159 -9.63 -1.43 1.06
N VAL A 160 -9.83 -2.65 0.56
CA VAL A 160 -8.98 -3.24 -0.47
C VAL A 160 -9.80 -3.40 -1.74
N ALA A 161 -9.39 -2.70 -2.80
CA ALA A 161 -9.98 -2.85 -4.12
C ALA A 161 -9.38 -4.10 -4.78
N PRO A 162 -10.16 -5.17 -5.00
CA PRO A 162 -9.62 -6.40 -5.57
C PRO A 162 -9.21 -6.21 -7.04
N TYR A 163 -8.25 -7.00 -7.50
CA TYR A 163 -7.93 -7.04 -8.93
C TYR A 163 -9.11 -7.57 -9.75
N ARG A 164 -9.40 -6.89 -10.86
CA ARG A 164 -10.57 -7.16 -11.73
C ARG A 164 -10.19 -7.38 -13.18
N LEU A 165 -9.22 -6.61 -13.69
CA LEU A 165 -8.77 -6.75 -15.08
C LEU A 165 -7.74 -7.87 -15.13
N ALA A 166 -8.00 -8.90 -15.93
CA ALA A 166 -7.17 -10.11 -15.96
C ALA A 166 -6.49 -10.33 -17.32
N ARG A 167 -7.01 -9.73 -18.39
CA ARG A 167 -6.59 -10.01 -19.77
C ARG A 167 -5.76 -8.87 -20.33
N ILE A 168 -4.45 -9.04 -20.40
CA ILE A 168 -3.53 -7.98 -20.81
C ILE A 168 -3.09 -8.17 -22.26
N GLY A 169 -3.33 -7.15 -23.09
CA GLY A 169 -2.81 -7.09 -24.46
C GLY A 169 -1.49 -6.32 -24.50
N VAL A 170 -0.50 -6.78 -25.26
CA VAL A 170 0.81 -6.12 -25.33
C VAL A 170 1.20 -5.76 -26.76
N VAL A 171 1.56 -4.50 -26.99
CA VAL A 171 2.17 -4.04 -28.24
C VAL A 171 3.64 -3.73 -27.98
N SER A 172 4.56 -4.42 -28.67
CA SER A 172 5.98 -4.10 -28.67
C SER A 172 6.36 -3.51 -30.02
N THR A 173 6.68 -2.22 -30.03
CA THR A 173 7.18 -1.60 -31.26
C THR A 173 8.66 -1.92 -31.47
N LEU A 174 9.10 -1.95 -32.73
CA LEU A 174 10.44 -2.37 -33.14
C LEU A 174 11.14 -1.30 -33.98
N LEU A 175 12.45 -1.16 -33.75
CA LEU A 175 13.40 -0.43 -34.60
C LEU A 175 14.60 -1.36 -34.88
N PRO A 176 15.39 -1.13 -35.96
CA PRO A 176 16.49 -2.04 -36.34
C PRO A 176 17.51 -2.34 -35.23
N GLY A 177 17.75 -1.39 -34.32
CA GLY A 177 18.68 -1.57 -33.20
C GLY A 177 18.11 -2.34 -31.99
N LEU A 178 16.81 -2.63 -31.95
CA LEU A 178 16.19 -3.31 -30.82
C LEU A 178 16.32 -4.83 -30.97
N LYS A 179 17.11 -5.44 -30.08
CA LYS A 179 17.31 -6.90 -30.07
C LYS A 179 16.00 -7.63 -29.73
N PRO A 180 15.63 -8.72 -30.44
CA PRO A 180 14.46 -9.54 -30.11
C PRO A 180 14.46 -10.03 -28.65
N SER A 181 15.63 -10.39 -28.12
CA SER A 181 15.79 -10.83 -26.73
C SER A 181 15.42 -9.77 -25.69
N THR A 182 15.51 -8.48 -26.03
CA THR A 182 15.04 -7.38 -25.18
C THR A 182 13.51 -7.38 -25.06
N VAL A 183 12.81 -7.67 -26.15
CA VAL A 183 11.35 -7.80 -26.16
C VAL A 183 10.94 -9.01 -25.33
N ASP A 184 11.59 -10.17 -25.54
CA ASP A 184 11.29 -11.39 -24.77
C ASP A 184 11.54 -11.21 -23.26
N LYS A 185 12.61 -10.51 -22.88
CA LYS A 185 12.87 -10.15 -21.48
C LYS A 185 11.77 -9.24 -20.92
N THR A 186 11.32 -8.26 -21.71
CA THR A 186 10.27 -7.31 -21.29
C THR A 186 8.96 -8.02 -21.00
N LEU A 187 8.56 -8.94 -21.87
CA LEU A 187 7.34 -9.74 -21.71
C LEU A 187 7.41 -10.65 -20.48
N ARG A 188 8.56 -11.30 -20.25
CA ARG A 188 8.79 -12.10 -19.03
C ARG A 188 8.68 -11.25 -17.77
N ILE A 189 9.25 -10.04 -17.76
CA ILE A 189 9.17 -9.13 -16.60
C ILE A 189 7.73 -8.67 -16.38
N LEU A 190 7.00 -8.31 -17.44
CA LEU A 190 5.59 -7.95 -17.31
C LEU A 190 4.77 -9.12 -16.76
N ALA A 191 4.97 -10.34 -17.27
CA ALA A 191 4.30 -11.53 -16.75
C ALA A 191 4.59 -11.76 -15.25
N GLN A 192 5.84 -11.54 -14.80
CA GLN A 192 6.20 -11.61 -13.38
C GLN A 192 5.48 -10.54 -12.54
N ARG A 193 5.32 -9.33 -13.06
CA ARG A 193 4.57 -8.25 -12.39
C ARG A 193 3.08 -8.54 -12.30
N LEU A 194 2.51 -9.21 -13.31
CA LEU A 194 1.10 -9.54 -13.35
C LEU A 194 0.75 -10.76 -12.49
N ALA A 195 1.66 -11.71 -12.31
CA ALA A 195 1.39 -12.98 -11.62
C ALA A 195 0.73 -12.84 -10.22
N PRO A 196 1.15 -11.92 -9.32
CA PRO A 196 0.51 -11.74 -8.02
C PRO A 196 -0.93 -11.21 -8.09
N THR A 197 -1.34 -10.66 -9.23
CA THR A 197 -2.66 -10.04 -9.44
C THR A 197 -3.69 -11.00 -10.02
N GLY A 198 -3.24 -12.17 -10.51
CA GLY A 198 -4.08 -13.10 -11.28
C GLY A 198 -4.28 -12.71 -12.75
N ALA A 199 -3.75 -11.56 -13.19
CA ALA A 199 -3.75 -11.16 -14.59
C ALA A 199 -2.66 -11.86 -15.41
N GLY A 200 -2.85 -11.91 -16.73
CA GLY A 200 -1.91 -12.51 -17.67
C GLY A 200 -1.94 -11.87 -19.05
N ILE A 201 -0.85 -12.03 -19.80
CA ILE A 201 -0.77 -11.59 -21.19
C ILE A 201 -1.58 -12.56 -22.06
N VAL A 202 -2.68 -12.09 -22.66
CA VAL A 202 -3.55 -12.91 -23.51
C VAL A 202 -3.14 -12.88 -24.97
N ALA A 203 -2.50 -11.80 -25.40
CA ALA A 203 -2.00 -11.63 -26.76
C ALA A 203 -0.89 -10.59 -26.79
N GLU A 204 0.12 -10.82 -27.64
CA GLU A 204 1.17 -9.85 -27.95
C GLU A 204 1.26 -9.58 -29.45
N ARG A 205 1.69 -8.36 -29.81
CA ARG A 205 1.99 -7.97 -31.19
C ARG A 205 3.34 -7.28 -31.22
N ARG A 206 4.19 -7.67 -32.17
CA ARG A 206 5.48 -7.03 -32.45
C ARG A 206 5.38 -6.30 -33.78
N VAL A 207 5.50 -4.97 -33.78
CA VAL A 207 5.18 -4.14 -34.95
C VAL A 207 6.25 -3.09 -35.22
N PRO A 208 6.35 -2.54 -36.45
CA PRO A 208 7.19 -1.37 -36.69
C PRO A 208 6.83 -0.22 -35.75
N HIS A 209 7.82 0.59 -35.36
CA HIS A 209 7.61 1.80 -34.57
C HIS A 209 6.96 2.91 -35.41
N ALA A 210 5.67 2.73 -35.73
CA ALA A 210 4.85 3.61 -36.53
C ALA A 210 3.41 3.68 -35.98
N ALA A 211 2.81 4.87 -35.98
CA ALA A 211 1.52 5.13 -35.33
C ALA A 211 0.40 4.24 -35.89
N ALA A 212 0.33 4.08 -37.22
CA ALA A 212 -0.67 3.23 -37.87
C ALA A 212 -0.56 1.74 -37.46
N ALA A 213 0.66 1.24 -37.24
CA ALA A 213 0.87 -0.14 -36.83
C ALA A 213 0.47 -0.37 -35.36
N VAL A 214 0.77 0.59 -34.49
CA VAL A 214 0.28 0.61 -33.10
C VAL A 214 -1.24 0.64 -33.07
N ALA A 215 -1.86 1.52 -33.87
CA ALA A 215 -3.31 1.66 -33.91
C ALA A 215 -4.01 0.35 -34.32
N ALA A 216 -3.54 -0.28 -35.39
CA ALA A 216 -4.08 -1.56 -35.85
C ALA A 216 -3.94 -2.67 -34.80
N SER A 217 -2.79 -2.76 -34.13
CA SER A 217 -2.57 -3.75 -33.07
C SER A 217 -3.43 -3.50 -31.83
N LEU A 218 -3.64 -2.25 -31.43
CA LEU A 218 -4.53 -1.92 -30.31
C LEU A 218 -5.98 -2.34 -30.62
N ALA A 219 -6.47 -2.01 -31.82
CA ALA A 219 -7.80 -2.41 -32.25
C ALA A 219 -7.95 -3.95 -32.25
N GLU A 220 -6.95 -4.68 -32.75
CA GLU A 220 -6.97 -6.14 -32.75
C GLU A 220 -6.98 -6.74 -31.33
N LEU A 221 -6.06 -6.28 -30.46
CA LEU A 221 -5.95 -6.77 -29.08
C LEU A 221 -7.22 -6.50 -28.26
N ILE A 222 -7.84 -5.34 -28.45
CA ILE A 222 -9.00 -4.94 -27.67
C ILE A 222 -10.28 -5.57 -28.26
N ASP A 223 -10.53 -5.40 -29.55
CA ASP A 223 -11.81 -5.76 -30.16
C ASP A 223 -11.94 -7.25 -30.47
N ARG A 224 -10.81 -7.96 -30.73
CA ARG A 224 -10.82 -9.38 -31.11
C ARG A 224 -10.31 -10.28 -30.00
N GLU A 225 -9.18 -9.92 -29.40
CA GLU A 225 -8.58 -10.73 -28.33
C GLU A 225 -9.20 -10.42 -26.96
N GLY A 226 -10.06 -9.40 -26.85
CA GLY A 226 -10.77 -9.05 -25.62
C GLY A 226 -9.83 -8.67 -24.48
N ALA A 227 -8.79 -7.87 -24.76
CA ALA A 227 -7.94 -7.33 -23.70
C ALA A 227 -8.70 -6.32 -22.83
N ASP A 228 -8.63 -6.50 -21.52
CA ASP A 228 -9.22 -5.60 -20.51
C ASP A 228 -8.30 -4.40 -20.22
N LEU A 229 -7.01 -4.52 -20.55
CA LEU A 229 -5.99 -3.47 -20.43
C LEU A 229 -4.91 -3.71 -21.50
N ALA A 230 -4.44 -2.64 -22.15
CA ALA A 230 -3.34 -2.73 -23.11
C ALA A 230 -2.07 -2.02 -22.62
N VAL A 231 -0.91 -2.64 -22.82
CA VAL A 231 0.40 -2.06 -22.52
C VAL A 231 1.22 -1.95 -23.80
N ILE A 232 1.75 -0.77 -24.08
CA ILE A 232 2.58 -0.50 -25.25
C ILE A 232 4.01 -0.26 -24.79
N PHE A 233 4.93 -1.11 -25.22
CA PHE A 233 6.36 -0.91 -25.07
C PHE A 233 6.95 -0.28 -26.33
N GLY A 234 7.32 1.00 -26.22
CA GLY A 234 8.02 1.75 -27.26
C GLY A 234 9.43 1.20 -27.53
N ALA A 235 9.83 1.15 -28.81
CA ALA A 235 11.23 0.94 -29.21
C ALA A 235 12.09 2.15 -28.83
N SER A 236 11.48 3.33 -28.79
CA SER A 236 12.02 4.58 -28.27
C SER A 236 11.16 5.08 -27.10
N ALA A 237 11.74 5.93 -26.26
CA ALA A 237 11.02 6.63 -25.21
C ALA A 237 10.06 7.66 -25.82
N ILE A 238 8.90 7.86 -25.18
CA ILE A 238 7.89 8.82 -25.63
C ILE A 238 8.39 10.22 -25.28
N ALA A 239 8.66 11.04 -26.30
CA ALA A 239 9.22 12.38 -26.12
C ALA A 239 8.16 13.50 -26.16
N ASP A 240 7.09 13.31 -26.92
CA ASP A 240 6.05 14.33 -27.16
C ASP A 240 4.68 13.67 -27.36
N ARG A 241 3.59 14.44 -27.22
CA ARG A 241 2.24 13.94 -27.52
C ARG A 241 2.01 13.61 -28.99
N ARG A 242 2.84 14.12 -29.90
CA ARG A 242 2.82 13.80 -31.33
C ARG A 242 3.74 12.64 -31.71
N ASP A 243 4.37 12.01 -30.71
CA ASP A 243 5.20 10.83 -30.92
C ASP A 243 4.35 9.59 -31.28
N VAL A 244 5.01 8.52 -31.73
CA VAL A 244 4.42 7.31 -32.32
C VAL A 244 3.36 6.67 -31.42
N ILE A 245 3.64 6.56 -30.12
CA ILE A 245 2.74 5.86 -29.19
C ILE A 245 1.44 6.64 -28.95
N PRO A 246 1.46 7.92 -28.49
CA PRO A 246 0.24 8.70 -28.37
C PRO A 246 -0.52 8.85 -29.70
N ALA A 247 0.18 9.13 -30.80
CA ALA A 247 -0.46 9.22 -32.12
C ALA A 247 -1.12 7.90 -32.55
N GLY A 248 -0.52 6.75 -32.20
CA GLY A 248 -1.09 5.43 -32.46
C GLY A 248 -2.34 5.14 -31.62
N ILE A 249 -2.38 5.61 -30.36
CA ILE A 249 -3.58 5.50 -29.51
C ILE A 249 -4.72 6.33 -30.09
N GLU A 250 -4.45 7.59 -30.46
CA GLU A 250 -5.47 8.48 -31.06
C GLU A 250 -5.96 7.94 -32.41
N ALA A 251 -5.05 7.46 -33.27
CA ALA A 251 -5.41 6.84 -34.55
C ALA A 251 -6.22 5.53 -34.39
N ALA A 252 -6.15 4.86 -33.24
CA ALA A 252 -7.00 3.72 -32.91
C ALA A 252 -8.43 4.12 -32.48
N GLY A 253 -8.76 5.42 -32.49
CA GLY A 253 -9.98 5.97 -31.91
C GLY A 253 -9.91 6.09 -30.38
N GLY A 254 -8.72 6.02 -29.80
CA GLY A 254 -8.49 6.22 -28.38
C GLY A 254 -8.25 7.68 -28.01
N ARG A 255 -7.93 7.89 -26.74
CA ARG A 255 -7.57 9.19 -26.17
C ARG A 255 -6.32 9.07 -25.31
N VAL A 256 -5.54 10.15 -25.27
CA VAL A 256 -4.37 10.27 -24.39
C VAL A 256 -4.74 11.16 -23.22
N ASP A 257 -4.92 10.57 -22.04
CA ASP A 257 -5.36 11.26 -20.83
C ASP A 257 -4.21 12.04 -20.17
N HIS A 258 -3.01 11.44 -20.11
CA HIS A 258 -1.83 12.07 -19.53
C HIS A 258 -0.52 11.53 -20.11
N LEU A 259 0.48 12.40 -20.29
CA LEU A 259 1.84 12.03 -20.65
C LEU A 259 2.79 12.66 -19.64
N GLY A 260 3.67 11.84 -19.09
CA GLY A 260 4.62 12.20 -18.07
C GLY A 260 4.17 11.79 -16.67
N MET A 261 5.10 11.64 -15.72
CA MET A 261 4.79 11.56 -14.30
C MET A 261 5.93 12.10 -13.45
N PRO A 262 5.67 12.71 -12.28
CA PRO A 262 6.70 13.20 -11.37
C PRO A 262 7.29 12.07 -10.50
N VAL A 263 7.67 10.95 -11.13
CA VAL A 263 8.26 9.78 -10.46
C VAL A 263 9.50 9.34 -11.23
N ASP A 264 10.55 8.99 -10.50
CA ASP A 264 11.83 8.59 -11.05
C ASP A 264 12.38 7.35 -10.34
N PRO A 265 12.56 6.22 -11.06
CA PRO A 265 12.26 6.00 -12.47
C PRO A 265 10.75 5.91 -12.77
N GLY A 266 10.31 6.36 -13.95
CA GLY A 266 8.90 6.29 -14.40
C GLY A 266 8.43 7.47 -15.24
N ASN A 267 9.17 8.57 -15.24
CA ASN A 267 8.77 9.89 -15.73
C ASN A 267 8.18 10.00 -17.14
N LEU A 268 8.42 9.06 -18.06
CA LEU A 268 7.89 9.07 -19.43
C LEU A 268 6.70 8.12 -19.64
N LEU A 269 5.99 7.77 -18.56
CA LEU A 269 4.74 7.03 -18.62
C LEU A 269 3.68 7.83 -19.41
N LEU A 270 2.90 7.13 -20.23
CA LEU A 270 1.68 7.64 -20.83
C LEU A 270 0.48 6.84 -20.33
N VAL A 271 -0.60 7.53 -19.97
CA VAL A 271 -1.90 6.93 -19.66
C VAL A 271 -2.92 7.43 -20.66
N GLY A 272 -3.71 6.51 -21.20
CA GLY A 272 -4.84 6.80 -22.08
C GLY A 272 -5.84 5.66 -22.06
N ALA A 273 -6.72 5.64 -23.04
CA ALA A 273 -7.70 4.58 -23.19
C ALA A 273 -8.19 4.48 -24.62
N ARG A 274 -8.81 3.35 -24.96
CA ARG A 274 -9.63 3.18 -26.15
C ARG A 274 -11.00 2.65 -25.74
N GLY A 275 -12.03 3.48 -25.88
CA GLY A 275 -13.31 3.25 -25.19
C GLY A 275 -13.08 3.22 -23.68
N ASP A 276 -13.56 2.15 -23.03
CA ASP A 276 -13.40 1.91 -21.60
C ASP A 276 -12.14 1.12 -21.24
N VAL A 277 -11.38 0.64 -22.24
CA VAL A 277 -10.17 -0.15 -22.02
C VAL A 277 -8.97 0.79 -21.78
N PRO A 278 -8.34 0.76 -20.59
CA PRO A 278 -7.15 1.55 -20.31
C PRO A 278 -5.95 1.10 -21.15
N VAL A 279 -5.16 2.09 -21.57
CA VAL A 279 -3.94 1.89 -22.36
C VAL A 279 -2.78 2.58 -21.66
N ILE A 280 -1.68 1.85 -21.44
CA ILE A 280 -0.45 2.38 -20.84
C ILE A 280 0.66 2.41 -21.91
N GLY A 281 1.21 3.58 -22.19
CA GLY A 281 2.50 3.70 -22.84
C GLY A 281 3.60 3.53 -21.80
N ALA A 282 4.22 2.35 -21.75
CA ALA A 282 5.17 2.00 -20.69
C ALA A 282 6.51 2.71 -20.89
N PRO A 283 7.08 3.34 -19.84
CA PRO A 283 8.41 3.94 -19.90
C PRO A 283 9.50 2.85 -20.01
N GLY A 284 10.69 3.23 -20.47
CA GLY A 284 11.81 2.28 -20.63
C GLY A 284 12.18 1.52 -19.34
N CYS A 285 12.00 2.15 -18.17
CA CYS A 285 12.25 1.52 -16.87
C CYS A 285 11.34 0.34 -16.57
N ALA A 286 10.16 0.23 -17.20
CA ALA A 286 9.26 -0.92 -17.05
C ALA A 286 9.87 -2.23 -17.60
N ARG A 287 10.95 -2.15 -18.38
CA ARG A 287 11.75 -3.31 -18.83
C ARG A 287 12.74 -3.83 -17.78
N SER A 288 12.84 -3.18 -16.62
CA SER A 288 13.58 -3.63 -15.44
C SER A 288 12.64 -4.37 -14.49
N PRO A 289 13.10 -5.36 -13.69
CA PRO A 289 12.28 -5.96 -12.64
C PRO A 289 12.14 -5.06 -11.39
N LYS A 290 12.96 -4.01 -11.25
CA LYS A 290 12.86 -3.09 -10.10
C LYS A 290 11.55 -2.30 -10.15
N GLU A 291 10.96 -2.05 -8.98
CA GLU A 291 9.79 -1.18 -8.85
C GLU A 291 10.05 0.19 -9.50
N ASN A 292 9.06 0.70 -10.21
CA ASN A 292 9.08 2.04 -10.80
C ASN A 292 7.67 2.60 -10.96
N GLY A 293 7.54 3.85 -11.41
CA GLY A 293 6.25 4.54 -11.54
C GLY A 293 5.21 3.80 -12.41
N PHE A 294 5.63 2.92 -13.32
CA PHE A 294 4.73 2.04 -14.07
C PHE A 294 3.88 1.16 -13.15
N ASP A 295 4.45 0.64 -12.06
CA ASP A 295 3.79 -0.29 -11.15
C ASP A 295 2.61 0.38 -10.43
N TRP A 296 2.80 1.63 -10.00
CA TRP A 296 1.78 2.40 -9.30
C TRP A 296 0.53 2.61 -10.15
N VAL A 297 0.71 2.80 -11.46
CA VAL A 297 -0.39 2.95 -12.41
C VAL A 297 -0.96 1.59 -12.81
N LEU A 298 -0.11 0.60 -13.09
CA LEU A 298 -0.53 -0.75 -13.46
C LEU A 298 -1.47 -1.35 -12.42
N HIS A 299 -1.05 -1.39 -11.15
CA HIS A 299 -1.84 -2.03 -10.09
C HIS A 299 -3.20 -1.35 -9.87
N ARG A 300 -3.24 0.00 -9.90
CA ARG A 300 -4.50 0.75 -9.79
C ARG A 300 -5.47 0.38 -10.93
N LEU A 301 -4.98 0.38 -12.17
CA LEU A 301 -5.81 0.05 -13.32
C LEU A 301 -6.28 -1.41 -13.28
N LEU A 302 -5.42 -2.36 -12.90
CA LEU A 302 -5.80 -3.76 -12.73
C LEU A 302 -6.92 -3.95 -11.69
N ALA A 303 -6.94 -3.13 -10.63
CA ALA A 303 -8.01 -3.10 -9.64
C ALA A 303 -9.28 -2.34 -10.10
N GLY A 304 -9.31 -1.85 -11.34
CA GLY A 304 -10.39 -1.04 -11.89
C GLY A 304 -10.47 0.37 -11.28
N LEU A 305 -9.38 0.85 -10.68
CA LEU A 305 -9.30 2.20 -10.13
C LEU A 305 -8.83 3.17 -11.20
N ALA A 306 -9.60 4.23 -11.41
CA ALA A 306 -9.20 5.31 -12.30
C ALA A 306 -7.88 5.94 -11.85
N VAL A 307 -7.04 6.31 -12.80
CA VAL A 307 -5.80 7.07 -12.60
C VAL A 307 -5.95 8.39 -13.34
N THR A 308 -6.32 9.44 -12.61
CA THR A 308 -6.55 10.76 -13.19
C THR A 308 -5.26 11.56 -13.34
N ARG A 309 -5.32 12.67 -14.08
CA ARG A 309 -4.21 13.64 -14.09
C ARG A 309 -3.85 14.13 -12.69
N ALA A 310 -4.85 14.39 -11.84
CA ALA A 310 -4.63 14.88 -10.48
C ALA A 310 -3.85 13.85 -9.64
N ASP A 311 -4.20 12.57 -9.78
CA ASP A 311 -3.47 11.47 -9.15
C ASP A 311 -1.99 11.44 -9.57
N ILE A 312 -1.74 11.50 -10.88
CA ILE A 312 -0.37 11.39 -11.40
C ILE A 312 0.48 12.56 -10.94
N VAL A 313 -0.05 13.79 -10.98
CA VAL A 313 0.67 14.99 -10.51
C VAL A 313 0.97 14.91 -9.01
N ALA A 314 0.09 14.30 -8.21
CA ALA A 314 0.29 14.16 -6.77
C ALA A 314 1.42 13.18 -6.39
N PHE A 315 1.90 12.33 -7.33
CA PHE A 315 3.00 11.40 -7.07
C PHE A 315 4.37 12.06 -6.86
N GLY A 316 4.49 13.39 -7.01
CA GLY A 316 5.77 14.08 -6.85
C GLY A 316 6.35 13.96 -5.44
N VAL A 317 5.51 14.01 -4.40
CA VAL A 317 5.95 13.80 -3.02
C VAL A 317 6.20 12.31 -2.80
N GLY A 318 7.46 11.93 -2.57
CA GLY A 318 7.87 10.53 -2.50
C GLY A 318 8.11 9.86 -3.86
N GLY A 319 8.02 10.61 -4.97
CA GLY A 319 8.23 10.10 -6.33
C GLY A 319 9.69 9.80 -6.69
N LEU A 320 10.66 10.17 -5.84
CA LEU A 320 12.05 9.78 -6.02
C LEU A 320 12.28 8.39 -5.39
N LEU A 321 12.24 7.34 -6.21
CA LEU A 321 12.42 5.98 -5.73
C LEU A 321 13.92 5.72 -5.54
N THR A 322 14.28 5.19 -4.37
CA THR A 322 15.69 4.98 -3.99
C THR A 322 16.42 4.06 -4.99
N GLU A 323 17.47 4.57 -5.62
CA GLU A 323 18.53 3.77 -6.22
C GLU A 323 19.42 3.20 -5.09
N ILE A 324 19.09 2.02 -4.56
CA ILE A 324 19.98 1.35 -3.58
C ILE A 324 21.11 0.62 -4.33
N VAL A 325 22.28 1.26 -4.25
CA VAL A 325 23.69 0.78 -4.26
C VAL A 325 24.33 0.34 -5.60
N LEU A 326 25.40 1.09 -5.92
CA LEU A 326 26.43 0.96 -6.98
C LEU A 326 26.00 1.31 -8.42
N ARG A 327 26.13 2.60 -8.77
CA ARG A 327 26.39 3.03 -10.15
C ARG A 327 27.68 3.86 -10.20
N PRO A 328 28.56 3.66 -11.20
CA PRO A 328 29.79 4.44 -11.35
C PRO A 328 29.60 5.89 -11.79
N GLN A 329 28.39 6.34 -12.15
CA GLN A 329 28.17 7.71 -12.64
C GLN A 329 26.96 8.41 -12.00
N PRO A 330 27.18 9.54 -11.31
CA PRO A 330 26.12 10.40 -10.80
C PRO A 330 25.45 11.21 -11.93
N ARG A 331 24.20 11.62 -11.70
CA ARG A 331 23.32 12.35 -12.64
C ARG A 331 23.79 13.78 -12.99
N GLY A 332 25.03 14.13 -12.68
CA GLY A 332 25.67 15.39 -13.04
C GLY A 332 26.48 15.27 -14.33
N GLY A 333 25.85 14.87 -15.44
CA GLY A 333 26.34 15.10 -16.82
C GLY A 333 27.84 14.98 -17.12
N GLY A 334 28.58 14.06 -16.48
CA GLY A 334 30.00 13.84 -16.75
C GLY A 334 30.21 12.72 -17.76
N ALA A 335 31.13 12.92 -18.71
CA ALA A 335 31.46 11.94 -19.74
C ALA A 335 31.90 10.59 -19.13
N SER A 336 31.46 9.50 -19.76
CA SER A 336 31.81 8.16 -19.36
C SER A 336 33.28 7.87 -19.63
N ALA A 337 34.03 7.51 -18.57
CA ALA A 337 35.32 6.85 -18.73
C ALA A 337 35.10 5.47 -19.36
N GLU A 338 35.78 5.24 -20.47
CA GLU A 338 35.93 3.93 -21.10
C GLU A 338 36.65 3.00 -20.11
N GLU A 339 36.06 1.84 -19.81
CA GLU A 339 36.77 0.74 -19.15
C GLU A 339 37.15 -0.28 -20.22
N GLU A 340 38.45 -0.29 -20.53
CA GLU A 340 39.19 -1.32 -21.25
C GLU A 340 39.24 -2.64 -20.46
N ASP A 341 39.14 -3.73 -21.21
CA ASP A 341 39.68 -5.09 -21.01
C ASP A 341 39.62 -5.82 -19.65
N GLY A 342 39.06 -7.05 -19.74
CA GLY A 342 39.12 -8.13 -18.75
C GLY A 342 38.19 -9.28 -19.08
#